data_AF-A0A9D2A1V6-F1
#
_entry.id   AF-A0A9D2A1V6-F1
#
_cell.length_a   1.000
_cell.length_b   1.000
_cell.length_c   1.000
_cell.angle_alpha   90.00
_cell.angle_beta   90.00
_cell.angle_gamma   90.00
#
_symmetry.space_group_name_H-M   'P 1'
#
loop_
_entity.id
_entity.type
_entity.pdbx_description
1 polymer ?
#
loop_
_entity_poly.entity_id
_entity_poly.type
_entity_poly.pdbx_seq_one_letter_code
_entity_poly.pdbx_strand_id
1 'polypeptide(L)'
;MTEDKTIFVERDTYEKDGNTYYGYFIRGNVRGKDVRVLIVPPDKGGYTVLDVVFGEEMAAELVLKPYEIKDEATGKVISGNSYAVRTVDEDGVVYECPVKPYRQSDKALLNMLLR
;
A
#
# COMPACT_ATOMS: atom_id res chain seq x y z
N MET A 1 -8.15 22.26 7.39
CA MET A 1 -8.82 20.96 7.22
C MET A 1 -8.28 20.41 5.93
N THR A 2 -7.21 19.63 6.01
CA THR A 2 -6.64 18.97 4.83
C THR A 2 -7.68 17.96 4.38
N GLU A 3 -8.18 18.04 3.14
CA GLU A 3 -9.02 16.97 2.59
C GLU A 3 -8.26 15.64 2.79
N ASP A 4 -8.85 14.71 3.53
CA ASP A 4 -8.32 13.36 3.66
C ASP A 4 -8.39 12.72 2.28
N LYS A 5 -7.30 12.87 1.52
CA LYS A 5 -7.17 12.28 0.20
C LYS A 5 -7.08 10.77 0.38
N THR A 6 -8.20 10.09 0.21
CA THR A 6 -8.23 8.63 0.14
C THR A 6 -7.39 8.18 -1.05
N ILE A 7 -6.40 7.34 -0.77
CA ILE A 7 -5.54 6.74 -1.78
C ILE A 7 -5.99 5.30 -1.94
N PHE A 8 -6.18 4.87 -3.17
CA PHE A 8 -6.53 3.49 -3.48
C PHE A 8 -5.31 2.72 -3.96
N VAL A 9 -5.25 1.48 -3.54
CA VAL A 9 -4.45 0.44 -4.16
C VAL A 9 -5.33 -0.29 -5.15
N GLU A 10 -4.95 -0.25 -6.41
CA GLU A 10 -5.55 -1.02 -7.49
C GLU A 10 -4.80 -2.34 -7.69
N ARG A 11 -5.48 -3.32 -8.30
CA ARG A 11 -4.84 -4.53 -8.81
C ARG A 11 -5.12 -4.75 -10.29
N ASP A 12 -4.22 -5.42 -10.98
CA ASP A 12 -4.42 -5.94 -12.33
C ASP A 12 -3.71 -7.28 -12.51
N THR A 13 -4.05 -8.02 -13.56
CA THR A 13 -3.40 -9.30 -13.84
C THR A 13 -2.19 -9.12 -14.75
N TYR A 14 -1.17 -9.94 -14.53
CA TYR A 14 -0.02 -10.08 -15.42
C TYR A 14 0.37 -11.55 -15.58
N GLU A 15 0.93 -11.88 -16.74
CA GLU A 15 1.41 -13.22 -17.06
C GLU A 15 2.89 -13.37 -16.71
N LYS A 16 3.23 -14.47 -16.04
CA LYS A 16 4.63 -14.84 -15.78
C LYS A 16 4.78 -16.35 -15.74
N ASP A 17 5.74 -16.87 -16.50
CA ASP A 17 6.05 -18.30 -16.55
C ASP A 17 4.81 -19.17 -16.86
N GLY A 18 3.90 -18.67 -17.70
CA GLY A 18 2.64 -19.33 -18.07
C GLY A 18 1.54 -19.30 -17.01
N ASN A 19 1.70 -18.48 -15.96
CA ASN A 19 0.70 -18.31 -14.90
C ASN A 19 0.25 -16.84 -14.81
N THR A 20 -1.03 -16.63 -14.53
CA THR A 20 -1.62 -15.32 -14.26
C THR A 20 -1.48 -14.96 -12.79
N TYR A 21 -0.98 -13.76 -12.49
CA TYR A 21 -0.82 -13.24 -11.13
C TYR A 21 -1.45 -11.85 -11.00
N TYR A 22 -1.87 -11.48 -9.80
CA TYR A 22 -2.22 -10.09 -9.48
C TYR A 22 -0.99 -9.25 -9.15
N GLY A 23 -0.87 -8.10 -9.81
CA GLY A 23 0.01 -7.01 -9.45
C GLY A 23 -0.76 -5.92 -8.73
N TYR A 24 -0.20 -5.41 -7.62
CA TYR A 24 -0.83 -4.41 -6.77
C TYR A 24 -0.09 -3.07 -6.88
N PHE A 25 -0.82 -1.97 -7.05
CA PHE A 25 -0.21 -0.67 -7.34
C PHE A 25 -1.09 0.52 -6.96
N ILE A 26 -0.48 1.68 -6.81
CA ILE A 26 -1.16 2.96 -6.65
C ILE A 26 -0.92 3.79 -7.92
N ARG A 27 -1.98 4.36 -8.49
CA ARG A 27 -1.87 5.37 -9.56
C ARG A 27 -1.91 6.76 -8.96
N GLY A 28 -1.20 7.68 -9.59
CA GLY A 28 -1.29 9.09 -9.26
C GLY A 28 -0.58 9.96 -10.29
N ASN A 29 -0.64 11.27 -10.07
CA ASN A 29 0.05 12.24 -10.91
C ASN A 29 1.05 13.03 -10.05
N VAL A 30 2.32 13.07 -10.47
CA VAL A 30 3.38 13.85 -9.83
C VAL A 30 3.92 14.84 -10.86
N ARG A 31 3.67 16.14 -10.64
CA ARG A 31 4.15 17.23 -11.50
C ARG A 31 3.77 17.05 -12.98
N GLY A 32 2.54 16.61 -13.26
CA GLY A 32 2.04 16.39 -14.61
C GLY A 32 2.50 15.07 -15.25
N LYS A 33 3.11 14.17 -14.47
CA LYS A 33 3.49 12.82 -14.91
C LYS A 33 2.66 11.79 -14.19
N ASP A 34 1.99 10.94 -14.95
CA ASP A 34 1.32 9.78 -14.38
C ASP A 34 2.36 8.78 -13.90
N VAL A 35 2.20 8.35 -12.66
CA VAL A 35 3.11 7.44 -11.98
C VAL A 35 2.33 6.24 -11.47
N ARG A 36 3.00 5.10 -11.49
CA ARG A 36 2.50 3.84 -10.95
C ARG A 36 3.48 3.34 -9.90
N VAL A 37 3.00 3.20 -8.67
CA VAL A 37 3.79 2.75 -7.52
C VAL A 37 3.45 1.30 -7.25
N LEU A 38 4.40 0.40 -7.45
CA LEU A 38 4.19 -1.01 -7.08
C LEU A 38 4.26 -1.18 -5.57
N ILE A 39 3.31 -1.92 -5.02
CA ILE A 39 3.30 -2.31 -3.62
C ILE A 39 3.20 -3.81 -3.48
N VAL A 40 3.81 -4.32 -2.41
CA VAL A 40 3.89 -5.76 -2.14
C VAL A 40 3.69 -6.01 -0.64
N PRO A 41 3.20 -7.19 -0.26
CA PRO A 41 3.24 -7.62 1.12
C PRO A 41 4.69 -7.79 1.62
N PRO A 42 4.93 -7.82 2.94
CA PRO A 42 6.24 -8.05 3.54
C PRO A 42 6.90 -9.36 3.08
N ASP A 43 6.09 -10.40 2.88
CA ASP A 43 6.48 -11.77 2.54
C ASP A 43 5.49 -12.42 1.53
N LYS A 44 5.82 -13.63 1.05
CA LYS A 44 5.04 -14.32 0.02
C LYS A 44 3.64 -14.74 0.47
N GLY A 45 3.45 -15.09 1.74
CA GLY A 45 2.14 -15.48 2.28
C GLY A 45 1.16 -14.32 2.31
N GLY A 46 1.67 -13.08 2.40
CA GLY A 46 0.84 -11.88 2.39
C GLY A 46 0.08 -11.64 1.08
N TYR A 47 0.44 -12.29 -0.04
CA TYR A 47 -0.34 -12.19 -1.27
C TYR A 47 -1.71 -12.85 -1.12
N THR A 48 -1.80 -13.98 -0.42
CA THR A 48 -3.09 -14.60 -0.08
C THR A 48 -3.94 -13.69 0.82
N VAL A 49 -3.29 -12.93 1.71
CA VAL A 49 -4.00 -11.94 2.54
C VAL A 49 -4.52 -10.78 1.67
N LEU A 50 -3.75 -10.30 0.69
CA LEU A 50 -4.23 -9.30 -0.26
C LEU A 50 -5.41 -9.83 -1.10
N ASP A 51 -5.39 -11.09 -1.53
CA ASP A 51 -6.51 -11.68 -2.26
C ASP A 51 -7.80 -11.66 -1.41
N VAL A 52 -7.68 -11.94 -0.10
CA VAL A 52 -8.81 -11.83 0.86
C VAL A 52 -9.26 -10.38 1.04
N VAL A 53 -8.32 -9.44 1.24
CA VAL A 53 -8.65 -8.02 1.44
C VAL A 53 -9.38 -7.45 0.23
N PHE A 54 -8.93 -7.77 -0.99
CA PHE A 54 -9.60 -7.30 -2.20
C PHE A 54 -10.91 -8.04 -2.48
N GLY A 55 -11.02 -9.32 -2.11
CA GLY A 55 -12.17 -10.14 -2.49
C GLY A 55 -12.35 -10.15 -4.01
N GLU A 56 -13.50 -9.70 -4.49
CA GLU A 56 -13.81 -9.54 -5.92
C GLU A 56 -13.46 -8.15 -6.47
N GLU A 57 -13.13 -7.19 -5.60
CA GLU A 57 -12.90 -5.80 -5.97
C GLU A 57 -11.56 -5.60 -6.70
N MET A 58 -11.46 -4.51 -7.45
CA MET A 58 -10.24 -4.14 -8.18
C MET A 58 -9.47 -3.01 -7.49
N ALA A 59 -10.02 -2.44 -6.42
CA ALA A 59 -9.38 -1.40 -5.62
C ALA A 59 -9.73 -1.55 -4.13
N ALA A 60 -8.78 -1.19 -3.27
CA ALA A 60 -8.95 -1.16 -1.82
C ALA A 60 -8.20 0.04 -1.22
N GLU A 61 -8.58 0.49 -0.03
CA GLU A 61 -8.03 1.72 0.56
C GLU A 61 -6.60 1.50 1.09
N LEU A 62 -5.70 2.45 0.83
CA LEU A 62 -4.40 2.54 1.47
C LEU A 62 -4.53 3.29 2.81
N VAL A 63 -4.31 2.58 3.90
CA VAL A 63 -4.25 3.14 5.25
C VAL A 63 -2.81 3.47 5.62
N LEU A 64 -2.59 4.72 6.04
CA LEU A 64 -1.33 5.16 6.62
C LEU A 64 -1.37 4.97 8.14
N LYS A 65 -0.35 4.32 8.68
CA LYS A 65 -0.20 4.10 10.11
C LYS A 65 1.05 4.82 10.61
N PRO A 66 0.93 6.02 11.18
CA PRO A 66 2.07 6.74 11.72
C PRO A 66 2.70 5.94 12.86
N TYR A 67 4.02 5.93 12.91
CA TYR A 67 4.78 5.36 14.01
C TYR A 67 5.85 6.34 14.46
N GLU A 68 6.20 6.24 15.73
CA GLU A 68 7.33 6.92 16.34
C GLU A 68 8.10 5.90 17.17
N ILE A 69 9.38 5.75 16.87
CA ILE A 69 10.29 4.86 17.61
C ILE A 69 11.33 5.75 18.25
N LYS A 70 11.42 5.69 19.57
CA LYS A 70 12.50 6.31 20.33
C LYS A 70 13.59 5.27 20.57
N ASP A 71 14.77 5.51 20.01
CA ASP A 71 15.95 4.75 20.35
C ASP A 71 16.39 5.13 21.78
N GLU A 72 16.23 4.21 22.72
CA GLU A 72 16.57 4.44 24.13
C GLU A 72 18.08 4.62 24.37
N ALA A 73 18.93 4.06 23.50
CA ALA A 73 20.38 4.15 23.64
C ALA A 73 20.94 5.48 23.11
N THR A 74 20.35 6.01 22.02
CA THR A 74 20.84 7.25 21.39
C THR A 74 19.95 8.47 21.66
N GLY A 75 18.74 8.27 22.22
CA GLY A 75 17.72 9.31 22.39
C GLY A 75 17.09 9.78 21.08
N LYS A 76 17.45 9.17 19.94
CA LYS A 76 16.96 9.56 18.62
C LYS A 76 15.51 9.12 18.42
N VAL A 77 14.68 10.05 17.97
CA VAL A 77 13.30 9.77 17.55
C VAL A 77 13.29 9.51 16.04
N ILE A 78 12.72 8.37 15.65
CA ILE A 78 12.49 7.96 14.26
C ILE A 78 10.99 7.89 14.05
N SER A 79 10.46 8.82 13.26
CA SER A 79 9.04 8.86 12.87
C SER A 79 8.85 8.48 11.41
N GLY A 80 7.70 7.89 11.09
CA GLY A 80 7.33 7.57 9.72
C GLY A 80 5.91 7.02 9.61
N ASN A 81 5.56 6.52 8.43
CA ASN A 81 4.31 5.78 8.20
C ASN A 81 4.63 4.35 7.80
N SER A 82 3.96 3.38 8.41
CA SER A 82 3.73 2.07 7.80
C SER A 82 2.44 2.12 6.98
N TYR A 83 2.27 1.15 6.08
CA TYR A 83 1.17 1.14 5.14
C TYR A 83 0.42 -0.18 5.24
N ALA A 84 -0.90 -0.11 5.08
CA ALA A 84 -1.74 -1.28 4.98
C ALA A 84 -2.80 -1.06 3.90
N VAL A 85 -3.24 -2.14 3.25
CA VAL A 85 -4.43 -2.14 2.42
C VAL A 85 -5.60 -2.60 3.28
N ARG A 86 -6.72 -1.90 3.24
CA ARG A 86 -7.90 -2.17 4.06
C ARG A 86 -9.17 -2.16 3.23
N THR A 87 -10.07 -3.08 3.57
CA THR A 87 -11.48 -3.08 3.18
C THR A 87 -12.35 -3.36 4.41
N VAL A 88 -13.63 -3.04 4.30
CA VAL A 88 -14.65 -3.34 5.31
C VAL A 88 -15.80 -4.00 4.57
N ASP A 89 -16.25 -5.17 5.04
CA ASP A 89 -17.37 -5.87 4.43
C ASP A 89 -18.74 -5.32 4.89
N GLU A 90 -19.82 -5.94 4.41
CA GLU A 90 -21.19 -5.54 4.72
C GLU A 90 -21.54 -5.67 6.21
N ASP A 91 -20.88 -6.59 6.93
CA ASP A 91 -21.06 -6.85 8.37
C ASP A 91 -20.18 -5.94 9.24
N GLY A 92 -19.34 -5.09 8.63
CA GLY A 92 -18.42 -4.20 9.32
C GLY A 92 -17.10 -4.85 9.74
N VAL A 93 -16.78 -6.05 9.25
CA VAL A 93 -15.52 -6.74 9.51
C VAL A 93 -14.41 -6.06 8.71
N VAL A 94 -13.33 -5.70 9.41
CA VAL A 94 -12.16 -5.05 8.82
C VAL A 94 -11.18 -6.12 8.37
N TYR A 95 -10.88 -6.14 7.07
CA TYR A 95 -9.80 -6.93 6.49
C TYR A 95 -8.62 -6.03 6.19
N GLU A 96 -7.43 -6.44 6.59
CA GLU A 96 -6.24 -5.60 6.45
C GLU A 96 -4.99 -6.42 6.12
N CYS A 97 -4.18 -5.92 5.18
CA CYS A 97 -2.88 -6.49 4.84
C CYS A 97 -1.79 -5.41 4.93
N PRO A 98 -0.74 -5.59 5.77
CA PRO A 98 0.44 -4.73 5.72
C PRO A 98 1.10 -4.77 4.35
N VAL A 99 1.55 -3.62 3.84
CA VAL A 99 2.22 -3.50 2.54
C VAL A 99 3.43 -2.57 2.60
N LYS A 100 4.32 -2.72 1.63
CA LYS A 100 5.48 -1.85 1.42
C LYS A 100 5.67 -1.55 -0.06
N PRO A 101 6.27 -0.40 -0.42
CA PRO A 101 6.72 -0.16 -1.79
C PRO A 101 7.67 -1.27 -2.24
N TYR A 102 7.52 -1.75 -3.47
CA TYR A 102 8.32 -2.87 -3.97
C TYR A 102 9.80 -2.51 -4.12
N ARG A 103 10.08 -1.32 -4.66
CA ARG A 103 11.43 -0.81 -4.92
C ARG A 103 11.66 0.53 -4.23
N GLN A 104 12.92 0.96 -4.18
CA GLN A 104 13.28 2.28 -3.67
C GLN A 104 12.65 3.43 -4.48
N SER A 105 12.52 3.26 -5.81
CA SER A 105 11.81 4.20 -6.68
C SER A 105 10.32 4.28 -6.35
N ASP A 106 9.67 3.14 -6.09
CA ASP A 106 8.26 3.10 -5.66
C ASP A 106 8.09 3.85 -4.34
N LYS A 107 9.02 3.66 -3.39
CA LYS A 107 9.01 4.41 -2.12
C LYS A 107 9.15 5.92 -2.35
N ALA A 108 10.04 6.34 -3.25
CA ALA A 108 10.22 7.76 -3.55
C ALA A 108 8.96 8.37 -4.19
N LEU A 109 8.33 7.65 -5.13
CA LEU A 109 7.08 8.08 -5.77
C LEU A 109 5.91 8.12 -4.78
N LEU A 110 5.77 7.11 -3.93
CA LEU A 110 4.76 7.12 -2.87
C LEU A 110 4.92 8.35 -1.98
N ASN A 111 6.14 8.63 -1.51
CA ASN A 111 6.41 9.82 -0.72
C ASN A 111 6.14 11.14 -1.46
N MET A 112 6.14 11.15 -2.78
CA MET A 112 5.73 12.33 -3.57
C MET A 112 4.20 12.43 -3.68
N LEU A 113 3.49 11.30 -3.70
CA LEU A 113 2.03 11.24 -3.76
C LEU A 113 1.35 11.54 -2.42
N LEU A 114 2.02 11.23 -1.30
CA LEU A 114 1.53 11.46 0.07
C LEU A 114 1.77 12.89 0.60
N ARG A 115 2.29 13.79 -0.24
CA ARG A 115 2.60 15.19 0.13
C ARG A 115 1.41 16.11 -0.04
#